data_AF-A0A7N0TTZ8-F1
#
_entry.id   AF-A0A7N0TTZ8-F1
#
_cell.length_a   1.000
_cell.length_b   1.000
_cell.length_c   1.000
_cell.angle_alpha   90.00
_cell.angle_beta   90.00
_cell.angle_gamma   90.00
#
_symmetry.space_group_name_H-M   'P 1'
#
loop_
_entity.id
_entity.type
_entity.pdbx_description
1 polymer ?
#
loop_
_entity_poly.entity_id
_entity_poly.type
_entity_poly.pdbx_seq_one_letter_code
_entity_poly.pdbx_strand_id
1 'polypeptide(L)'
;MTQLTRNAVIYELLFCGTGVGTPSLEPVIIELERQRAPVVVISHQAVLRALYSYFADRPLKEIPHIEVPLHTIIEIQMGVTGVQEKRYKLMD
;
A
#
# COMPACT_ATOMS: atom_id res chain seq x y z
N MET A 1 -19.59 0.21 -18.67
CA MET A 1 -19.98 1.11 -17.57
C MET A 1 -19.80 0.43 -16.21
N THR A 2 -18.58 0.03 -15.84
CA THR A 2 -18.17 -0.26 -14.45
C THR A 2 -16.66 -0.52 -14.45
N GLN A 3 -15.86 0.54 -14.62
CA GLN A 3 -14.45 0.43 -14.24
C GLN A 3 -14.41 0.50 -12.72
N LEU A 4 -14.13 -0.66 -12.11
CA LEU A 4 -13.94 -0.84 -10.68
C LEU A 4 -12.96 0.22 -10.14
N THR A 5 -13.44 1.06 -9.23
CA THR A 5 -12.59 1.79 -8.29
C THR A 5 -11.87 0.74 -7.44
N ARG A 6 -10.57 0.52 -7.71
CA ARG A 6 -9.75 -0.44 -6.99
C ARG A 6 -9.29 0.24 -5.70
N ASN A 7 -9.88 -0.15 -4.58
CA ASN A 7 -9.54 0.37 -3.25
C ASN A 7 -8.62 -0.62 -2.55
N ALA A 8 -7.38 -0.23 -2.29
CA ALA A 8 -6.45 -0.97 -1.45
C ALA A 8 -6.31 -0.23 -0.12
N VAL A 9 -6.44 -0.94 0.99
CA VAL A 9 -6.30 -0.36 2.33
C VAL A 9 -5.07 -0.96 2.99
N ILE A 10 -4.08 -0.12 3.24
CA ILE A 10 -2.77 -0.49 3.75
C ILE A 10 -2.76 -0.25 5.27
N TYR A 11 -2.44 -1.29 6.04
CA TYR A 11 -2.37 -1.32 7.50
C TYR A 11 -1.00 -1.86 7.96
N GLU A 12 -0.59 -1.50 9.17
CA GLU A 12 0.68 -1.93 9.74
C GLU A 12 0.52 -3.02 10.81
N LEU A 13 1.34 -4.07 10.74
CA LEU A 13 1.57 -5.01 11.85
C LEU A 13 2.98 -4.80 12.39
N LEU A 14 3.07 -4.43 13.67
CA LEU A 14 4.32 -4.30 14.39
C LEU A 14 4.89 -5.72 14.67
N PHE A 15 5.78 -6.20 13.81
CA PHE A 15 6.67 -7.31 14.16
C PHE A 15 8.11 -6.93 13.81
N CYS A 16 8.96 -7.03 14.82
CA CYS A 16 10.35 -6.60 14.83
C CYS A 16 11.26 -7.74 14.35
N GLY A 17 12.22 -7.40 13.49
CA GLY A 17 13.50 -8.09 13.41
C GLY A 17 13.57 -9.29 12.46
N THR A 18 14.05 -9.07 11.25
CA THR A 18 15.09 -9.89 10.60
C THR A 18 15.55 -9.16 9.34
N GLY A 19 16.87 -9.11 9.13
CA GLY A 19 17.47 -8.53 7.93
C GLY A 19 17.20 -9.42 6.72
N VAL A 20 16.12 -9.13 5.99
CA VAL A 20 15.72 -9.88 4.79
C VAL A 20 15.83 -8.96 3.59
N GLY A 21 16.59 -9.39 2.58
CA GLY A 21 16.65 -8.75 1.27
C GLY A 21 15.25 -8.60 0.68
N THR A 22 15.01 -7.49 -0.01
CA THR A 22 13.73 -7.07 -0.58
C THR A 22 12.92 -8.26 -1.10
N PRO A 23 11.80 -8.66 -0.47
CA PRO A 23 10.97 -9.72 -1.01
C PRO A 23 10.48 -9.31 -2.40
N SER A 24 10.50 -10.23 -3.38
CA SER A 24 9.86 -9.98 -4.67
C SER A 24 8.37 -9.79 -4.42
N LEU A 25 7.92 -8.54 -4.62
CA LEU A 25 6.53 -8.11 -4.42
C LEU A 25 5.64 -8.48 -5.62
N GLU A 26 6.25 -8.90 -6.73
CA GLU A 26 5.56 -9.24 -7.98
C GLU A 26 4.40 -10.23 -7.79
N PRO A 27 4.56 -11.39 -7.11
CA PRO A 27 3.43 -12.30 -6.89
C PRO A 27 2.33 -11.68 -6.03
N VAL A 28 2.69 -10.83 -5.06
CA VAL A 28 1.71 -10.14 -4.19
C VAL A 28 0.93 -9.10 -4.98
N ILE A 29 1.60 -8.32 -5.82
CA ILE A 29 1.00 -7.31 -6.69
C ILE A 29 0.02 -7.97 -7.66
N ILE A 30 0.43 -9.05 -8.32
CA ILE A 30 -0.43 -9.81 -9.27
C ILE A 30 -1.69 -10.31 -8.56
N GLU A 31 -1.55 -10.81 -7.33
CA GLU A 31 -2.69 -11.24 -6.52
C GLU A 31 -3.62 -10.07 -6.21
N LEU A 32 -3.07 -8.95 -5.72
CA LEU A 32 -3.83 -7.74 -5.37
C LEU A 32 -4.59 -7.17 -6.58
N GLU A 33 -4.00 -7.15 -7.77
CA GLU A 33 -4.65 -6.66 -8.98
C GLU A 33 -5.77 -7.58 -9.49
N ARG A 34 -5.70 -8.87 -9.18
CA ARG A 34 -6.73 -9.85 -9.55
C ARG A 34 -7.98 -9.75 -8.67
N GLN A 35 -7.85 -9.22 -7.46
CA GLN A 35 -8.97 -9.07 -6.54
C GLN A 35 -9.97 -8.03 -7.04
N ARG A 36 -11.26 -8.40 -7.06
CA ARG A 36 -12.36 -7.52 -7.49
C ARG A 36 -13.02 -6.78 -6.32
N ALA A 37 -12.77 -7.23 -5.09
CA ALA A 37 -13.22 -6.60 -3.87
C ALA A 37 -12.08 -5.74 -3.28
N PRO A 38 -12.39 -4.74 -2.43
CA PRO A 38 -11.38 -4.01 -1.69
C PRO A 38 -10.49 -4.97 -0.89
N VAL A 39 -9.17 -4.76 -0.93
CA VAL A 39 -8.21 -5.60 -0.22
C VAL A 39 -7.57 -4.82 0.91
N VAL A 40 -7.47 -5.46 2.07
CA VAL A 40 -6.74 -4.97 3.23
C VAL A 40 -5.39 -5.67 3.30
N VAL A 41 -4.30 -4.91 3.19
CA VAL A 41 -2.93 -5.41 3.31
C VAL A 41 -2.38 -4.99 4.65
N ILE A 42 -1.95 -5.95 5.48
CA ILE A 42 -1.31 -5.68 6.77
C ILE A 42 0.15 -6.14 6.73
N SER A 43 1.12 -5.24 6.90
CA SER A 43 2.55 -5.58 6.81
C SER A 43 3.46 -4.61 7.57
N HIS A 44 4.78 -4.67 7.33
CA HIS A 44 5.79 -3.77 7.91
C HIS A 44 5.99 -2.50 7.08
N GLN A 45 6.45 -1.41 7.70
CA GLN A 45 6.65 -0.11 7.03
C GLN A 45 7.38 -0.18 5.69
N ALA A 46 8.47 -0.95 5.58
CA ALA A 46 9.24 -1.06 4.33
C ALA A 46 8.43 -1.69 3.18
N VAL A 47 7.65 -2.73 3.50
CA VAL A 47 6.77 -3.42 2.53
C VAL A 47 5.62 -2.50 2.13
N LEU A 48 5.02 -1.80 3.10
CA LEU A 48 3.93 -0.85 2.84
C LEU A 48 4.39 0.33 1.98
N ARG A 49 5.60 0.87 2.20
CA ARG A 49 6.19 1.92 1.35
C ARG A 49 6.37 1.46 -0.09
N ALA A 50 6.86 0.24 -0.28
CA ALA A 50 7.04 -0.32 -1.62
C ALA A 50 5.70 -0.55 -2.34
N LEU A 51 4.71 -1.15 -1.66
CA LEU A 51 3.36 -1.32 -2.21
C LEU A 51 2.69 0.02 -2.50
N TYR A 52 2.80 0.98 -1.58
CA TYR A 52 2.29 2.33 -1.78
C TYR A 52 2.94 2.97 -3.01
N SER A 53 4.27 2.89 -3.16
CA SER A 53 4.95 3.47 -4.33
C SER A 53 4.49 2.87 -5.66
N TYR A 54 4.15 1.58 -5.66
CA TYR A 54 3.62 0.90 -6.84
C TYR A 54 2.26 1.48 -7.23
N PHE A 55 1.32 1.56 -6.28
CA PHE A 55 -0.02 2.08 -6.57
C PHE A 55 -0.09 3.59 -6.78
N ALA A 56 0.82 4.35 -6.15
CA ALA A 56 0.91 5.79 -6.27
C ALA A 56 1.86 6.29 -7.39
N ASP A 57 2.40 5.36 -8.19
CA ASP A 57 3.34 5.62 -9.29
C ASP A 57 4.54 6.51 -8.87
N ARG A 58 5.15 6.18 -7.72
CA ARG A 58 6.30 6.90 -7.16
C ARG A 58 7.62 6.25 -7.59
N PRO A 59 8.66 7.04 -7.90
CA PRO A 59 9.96 6.49 -8.30
C PRO A 59 10.65 5.75 -7.15
N LEU A 60 11.46 4.73 -7.46
CA LEU A 60 12.13 3.89 -6.46
C LEU A 60 12.99 4.69 -5.45
N LYS A 61 13.55 5.82 -5.89
CA LYS A 61 14.36 6.70 -5.03
C LYS A 61 13.56 7.35 -3.91
N GLU A 62 12.25 7.51 -4.09
CA GLU A 62 11.36 8.12 -3.10
C GLU A 62 10.89 7.10 -2.06
N ILE A 63 10.89 5.79 -2.35
CA ILE A 63 10.36 4.72 -1.47
C ILE A 63 10.85 4.86 -0.02
N PRO A 64 12.16 5.04 0.26
CA PRO A 64 12.64 5.16 1.65
C PRO A 64 12.09 6.41 2.36
N HIS A 65 11.72 7.43 1.61
CA HIS A 65 11.25 8.73 2.09
C HIS A 65 9.71 8.83 2.18
N ILE A 66 8.97 7.82 1.71
CA ILE A 66 7.51 7.78 1.82
C ILE A 66 7.13 7.63 3.29
N GLU A 67 6.35 8.59 3.78
CA GLU A 67 5.88 8.61 5.16
C GLU A 67 4.70 7.64 5.33
N VAL A 68 4.95 6.55 6.05
CA VAL A 68 3.93 5.59 6.48
C VAL A 68 3.90 5.64 8.02
N PRO A 69 3.06 6.50 8.62
CA PRO A 69 2.99 6.66 10.06
C PRO A 69 2.31 5.47 10.73
N LEU A 70 2.74 5.18 11.97
CA LEU A 70 2.11 4.17 12.82
C LEU A 70 0.63 4.48 13.03
N HIS A 71 -0.16 3.42 13.28
CA HIS A 71 -1.59 3.50 13.63
C HIS A 71 -2.43 4.33 12.65
N THR A 72 -1.99 4.40 11.39
CA THR A 72 -2.69 5.12 10.33
C THR A 72 -3.05 4.16 9.23
N ILE A 73 -4.32 4.19 8.85
CA ILE A 73 -4.83 3.47 7.69
C ILE A 73 -4.65 4.38 6.48
N ILE A 74 -4.00 3.86 5.43
CA ILE A 74 -3.88 4.56 4.16
C ILE A 74 -4.75 3.84 3.14
N GLU A 75 -5.83 4.49 2.71
CA GLU A 75 -6.68 4.03 1.63
C GLU A 75 -6.21 4.67 0.32
N ILE A 76 -5.88 3.82 -0.66
CA ILE A 76 -5.54 4.22 -2.01
C ILE A 76 -6.68 3.82 -2.94
N GLN A 77 -7.24 4.78 -3.66
CA GLN A 77 -8.22 4.55 -4.71
C GLN A 77 -7.62 4.93 -6.06
N MET A 78 -7.43 3.94 -6.92
CA MET A 78 -6.99 4.18 -8.30
C MET A 78 -8.22 4.48 -9.16
N GLY A 79 -8.28 5.70 -9.71
CA GLY A 79 -9.37 6.16 -10.56
C GLY A 79 -8.88 6.70 -11.90
N VAL A 80 -9.84 6.98 -12.79
CA VAL A 80 -9.57 7.51 -14.15
C VAL A 80 -8.90 8.88 -14.11
N THR A 81 -9.13 9.64 -13.02
CA THR A 81 -8.57 10.97 -12.77
C THR A 81 -7.25 10.93 -12.01
N GLY A 82 -6.73 9.73 -11.72
CA GLY A 82 -5.49 9.52 -10.98
C GLY A 82 -5.69 8.79 -9.65
N VAL A 83 -4.68 8.87 -8.80
CA VAL A 83 -4.63 8.22 -7.50
C VAL A 83 -5.21 9.14 -6.44
N GLN A 84 -6.22 8.67 -5.70
CA GLN A 84 -6.76 9.36 -4.54
C GLN A 84 -6.29 8.66 -3.27
N GLU A 85 -5.81 9.43 -2.31
CA GLU A 85 -5.31 8.95 -1.03
C GLU A 85 -6.15 9.51 0.12
N LYS A 86 -6.56 8.64 1.04
CA LYS A 86 -7.17 9.02 2.30
C LYS A 86 -6.42 8.39 3.46
N ARG A 87 -6.17 9.18 4.51
CA ARG A 87 -5.50 8.72 5.74
C ARG A 87 -6.48 8.77 6.89
N TYR A 88 -6.60 7.66 7.62
CA TYR A 88 -7.42 7.57 8.82
C TYR A 88 -6.50 7.23 10.00
N LYS A 89 -6.34 8.17 10.94
CA LYS A 89 -5.63 7.91 12.19
C LYS A 89 -6.54 7.10 13.11
N LEU A 90 -6.05 5.98 13.63
CA LEU A 90 -6.78 5.13 14.57
C LEU A 90 -6.61 5.58 16.02
N MET A 91 -5.52 6.29 16.32
CA MET A 91 -5.21 6.87 17.62
C MET A 91 -4.71 8.30 17.42
N ASP A 92 -5.13 9.21 18.30
CA ASP A 92 -4.62 10.59 18.42
C ASP A 92 -3.37 10.65 19.29
#